data_AF-A0AAW0Y7M3-F1
#
_entry.id   AF-A0AAW0Y7M3-F1
#
_cell.length_a   1.000
_cell.length_b   1.000
_cell.length_c   1.000
_cell.angle_alpha   90.00
_cell.angle_beta   90.00
_cell.angle_gamma   90.00
#
_symmetry.space_group_name_H-M   'P 1'
#
loop_
_entity.id
_entity.type
_entity.pdbx_description
1 polymer ?
#
loop_
_entity_poly.entity_id
_entity_poly.type
_entity_poly.pdbx_seq_one_letter_code
_entity_poly.pdbx_strand_id
1 'polypeptide(L)'
;MRRAQFLASSAVIFSFIIFVLYGNHILVNVSNRRLMPNTILFLEAQGQPQTDDIGILNGVGREFLPSFKNPCWYEERKNNHELGKVAAYYISTTKPLLLSKCHYKRQSDMILRCLPYFFLIGQPKCATTDVFRRINLHPDVVEPIVKGPHWWTRKRYGPPYASRPVTFSEYLDVFNAPKIEENTRCDKTLHRWSNEKITGDGSTSTLWDSSPTMSYLYKIMSSDTQSISGKLFSRWHISHSVFEKTSGYVGMNTRHDPKSKNVIQNLQEVKYLQYYQYKDEVVLPFTVANVIHSVLPNSRIIAVIREPVSRLYSSYLFFTKKTSLSPETFDRNVKDSIQKWQDCTRQYSDRTCAYNKTLQNSLGVRLHNGLYSLFLRDWLKVFHKDQILVLRMEDYHQNVAETIISIYRHLGLRALTEEEEKVVNMAPVLNKNWKKPTIGKMLESSEKILKEFYKPYNRDLADLLKDSRYEWEDIYLKSEELNASHLTASSYA
;
A
#
# COMPACT_ATOMS: atom_id res chain seq x y z
N MET A 1 -15.59 -80.92 -30.09
CA MET A 1 -14.21 -80.42 -29.87
C MET A 1 -14.24 -78.90 -29.91
N ARG A 2 -13.75 -78.24 -28.85
CA ARG A 2 -13.13 -76.88 -28.75
C ARG A 2 -13.53 -75.85 -29.83
N ARG A 3 -13.91 -74.60 -29.56
CA ARG A 3 -13.85 -73.69 -28.41
C ARG A 3 -14.79 -72.52 -28.77
N ALA A 4 -15.62 -72.08 -27.83
CA ALA A 4 -16.47 -70.90 -27.98
C ALA A 4 -15.63 -69.61 -27.90
N GLN A 5 -15.83 -68.70 -28.85
CA GLN A 5 -15.43 -67.29 -28.76
C GLN A 5 -16.69 -66.47 -28.51
N PHE A 6 -16.83 -65.88 -27.32
CA PHE A 6 -17.60 -64.65 -27.14
C PHE A 6 -17.04 -63.87 -25.95
N LEU A 7 -16.57 -62.67 -26.29
CA LEU A 7 -16.51 -61.42 -25.53
C LEU A 7 -16.73 -61.50 -24.01
N ALA A 8 -15.65 -61.29 -23.25
CA ALA A 8 -15.71 -60.61 -21.96
C ALA A 8 -14.32 -60.12 -21.51
N SER A 9 -14.34 -58.95 -20.87
CA SER A 9 -13.37 -58.49 -19.86
C SER A 9 -12.07 -57.85 -20.36
N SER A 10 -11.97 -56.54 -20.14
CA SER A 10 -10.72 -55.90 -19.72
C SER A 10 -11.04 -54.63 -18.93
N ALA A 11 -11.05 -54.77 -17.62
CA ALA A 11 -10.66 -53.71 -16.70
C ALA A 11 -9.13 -53.56 -16.74
N VAL A 12 -8.64 -52.42 -16.23
CA VAL A 12 -7.28 -52.15 -15.68
C VAL A 12 -6.40 -51.15 -16.49
N ILE A 13 -6.47 -49.90 -16.01
CA ILE A 13 -5.36 -48.96 -15.67
C ILE A 13 -5.02 -47.77 -16.60
N PHE A 14 -5.36 -46.58 -16.07
CA PHE A 14 -4.68 -45.27 -16.02
C PHE A 14 -3.93 -44.72 -17.25
N SER A 15 -4.38 -43.56 -17.75
CA SER A 15 -3.75 -42.26 -17.43
C SER A 15 -4.47 -41.06 -18.08
N PHE A 16 -4.69 -40.03 -17.26
CA PHE A 16 -4.73 -38.58 -17.55
C PHE A 16 -5.44 -38.04 -18.80
N ILE A 17 -6.42 -37.15 -18.52
CA ILE A 17 -6.87 -35.93 -19.23
C ILE A 17 -8.40 -35.93 -19.35
N ILE A 18 -9.11 -35.11 -18.55
CA ILE A 18 -10.35 -34.44 -18.98
C ILE A 18 -10.42 -33.03 -18.38
N PHE A 19 -10.39 -32.06 -19.30
CA PHE A 19 -10.78 -30.67 -19.14
C PHE A 19 -12.33 -30.58 -19.20
N VAL A 20 -12.92 -29.77 -18.31
CA VAL A 20 -14.16 -28.99 -18.50
C VAL A 20 -15.44 -29.74 -18.91
N LEU A 21 -16.45 -29.72 -18.03
CA LEU A 21 -17.82 -29.25 -18.30
C LEU A 21 -18.69 -29.43 -17.03
N TYR A 22 -19.22 -28.33 -16.49
CA TYR A 22 -20.62 -28.23 -16.07
C TYR A 22 -20.98 -26.74 -16.09
N GLY A 23 -21.49 -26.32 -17.25
CA GLY A 23 -22.40 -25.19 -17.33
C GLY A 23 -23.81 -25.68 -17.02
N ASN A 24 -24.61 -24.87 -16.34
CA ASN A 24 -26.05 -24.94 -16.44
C ASN A 24 -26.53 -23.80 -17.34
N HIS A 25 -27.26 -24.20 -18.37
CA HIS A 25 -27.91 -23.38 -19.38
C HIS A 25 -29.06 -22.57 -18.79
N ILE A 26 -29.17 -21.30 -19.21
CA ILE A 26 -30.46 -20.69 -19.56
C ILE A 26 -30.32 -20.11 -20.96
N LEU A 27 -31.05 -20.70 -21.91
CA LEU A 27 -31.26 -20.23 -23.27
C LEU A 27 -32.28 -19.08 -23.23
N VAL A 28 -31.96 -17.94 -23.86
CA VAL A 28 -32.99 -17.01 -24.35
C VAL A 28 -32.64 -16.62 -25.79
N ASN A 29 -33.64 -16.84 -26.64
CA ASN A 29 -33.72 -16.64 -28.08
C ASN A 29 -33.28 -15.23 -28.53
N VAL A 30 -32.42 -15.14 -29.54
CA VAL A 30 -32.14 -13.90 -30.28
C VAL A 30 -33.11 -13.82 -31.45
N SER A 31 -34.10 -12.94 -31.33
CA SER A 31 -34.94 -12.50 -32.45
C SER A 31 -35.22 -11.01 -32.29
N ASN A 32 -34.63 -10.23 -33.21
CA ASN A 32 -34.93 -8.85 -33.59
C ASN A 32 -35.67 -7.97 -32.55
N ARG A 33 -34.95 -7.05 -31.90
CA ARG A 33 -35.51 -5.75 -31.51
C ARG A 33 -34.40 -4.68 -31.40
N ARG A 34 -34.78 -3.50 -31.86
CA ARG A 34 -33.98 -2.28 -32.10
C ARG A 34 -33.15 -1.86 -30.87
N LEU A 35 -31.97 -1.32 -31.16
CA LEU A 35 -31.13 -0.56 -30.22
C LEU A 35 -31.97 0.45 -29.43
N MET A 36 -31.96 0.31 -28.11
CA MET A 36 -32.33 1.34 -27.14
C MET A 36 -31.09 1.63 -26.27
N PRO A 37 -30.85 2.88 -25.84
CA PRO A 37 -29.68 3.24 -25.05
C PRO A 37 -29.69 2.51 -23.71
N ASN A 38 -28.55 1.94 -23.32
CA ASN A 38 -28.37 1.19 -22.09
C ASN A 38 -28.71 2.02 -20.84
N THR A 39 -29.91 1.80 -20.30
CA THR A 39 -30.25 2.09 -18.91
C THR A 39 -29.49 1.10 -18.02
N ILE A 40 -28.39 1.56 -17.41
CA ILE A 40 -27.74 0.83 -16.32
C ILE A 40 -28.70 0.85 -15.13
N LEU A 41 -29.23 -0.31 -14.77
CA LEU A 41 -30.00 -0.53 -13.55
C LEU A 41 -29.13 -0.17 -12.32
N PHE A 42 -29.50 0.92 -11.66
CA PHE A 42 -29.01 1.32 -10.36
C PHE A 42 -29.42 0.26 -9.32
N LEU A 43 -28.47 -0.51 -8.81
CA LEU A 43 -28.63 -1.10 -7.48
C LEU A 43 -28.34 0.00 -6.47
N GLU A 44 -29.41 0.59 -5.92
CA GLU A 44 -29.34 1.36 -4.68
C GLU A 44 -28.84 0.45 -3.56
N ALA A 45 -27.52 0.34 -3.42
CA ALA A 45 -26.95 -0.06 -2.15
C ALA A 45 -27.29 1.08 -1.18
N GLN A 46 -28.29 0.86 -0.33
CA GLN A 46 -28.59 1.73 0.81
C GLN A 46 -27.36 1.77 1.73
N GLY A 47 -26.42 2.64 1.40
CA GLY A 47 -25.23 2.88 2.17
C GLY A 47 -25.58 3.81 3.32
N GLN A 48 -25.70 3.25 4.52
CA GLN A 48 -25.70 4.08 5.72
C GLN A 48 -24.51 5.06 5.66
N PRO A 49 -24.73 6.35 5.93
CA PRO A 49 -23.63 7.30 6.05
C PRO A 49 -22.69 6.79 7.14
N GLN A 50 -21.42 6.55 6.80
CA GLN A 50 -20.42 6.18 7.80
C GLN A 50 -20.16 7.40 8.70
N THR A 51 -20.92 7.51 9.78
CA THR A 51 -20.75 8.51 10.85
C THR A 51 -19.39 8.41 11.55
N ASP A 52 -18.61 7.36 11.27
CA ASP A 52 -17.28 7.13 11.85
C ASP A 52 -16.12 7.75 11.04
N ASP A 53 -16.38 8.31 9.86
CA ASP A 53 -15.31 8.69 8.92
C ASP A 53 -14.55 9.97 9.36
N ILE A 54 -15.23 10.89 10.06
CA ILE A 54 -14.61 12.03 10.79
C ILE A 54 -13.93 11.56 12.10
N GLY A 55 -14.25 10.35 12.56
CA GLY A 55 -13.72 9.72 13.76
C GLY A 55 -12.26 9.26 13.64
N ILE A 56 -11.66 9.20 12.45
CA ILE A 56 -10.23 8.83 12.33
C ILE A 56 -9.29 9.97 12.74
N LEU A 57 -9.72 11.23 12.59
CA LEU A 57 -8.90 12.40 12.91
C LEU A 57 -9.27 13.02 14.27
N ASN A 58 -10.49 12.79 14.77
CA ASN A 58 -10.92 13.16 16.13
C ASN A 58 -10.87 11.99 17.13
N GLY A 59 -10.92 10.73 16.69
CA GLY A 59 -11.16 9.56 17.55
C GLY A 59 -9.94 8.74 17.93
N VAL A 60 -8.74 9.08 17.46
CA VAL A 60 -7.49 8.53 18.03
C VAL A 60 -6.98 9.41 19.17
N GLY A 61 -7.86 10.16 19.85
CA GLY A 61 -7.64 10.67 21.21
C GLY A 61 -7.50 9.54 22.24
N ARG A 62 -6.74 8.50 21.88
CA ARG A 62 -6.45 7.29 22.62
C ARG A 62 -5.04 7.45 23.12
N GLU A 63 -4.88 7.37 24.43
CA GLU A 63 -3.57 7.18 25.02
C GLU A 63 -3.16 5.73 24.74
N PHE A 64 -2.08 5.58 23.96
CA PHE A 64 -1.50 4.26 23.73
C PHE A 64 -0.90 3.73 25.03
N LEU A 65 -1.01 2.42 25.23
CA LEU A 65 -0.47 1.75 26.41
C LEU A 65 1.07 1.94 26.43
N PRO A 66 1.64 2.63 27.42
CA PRO A 66 3.06 2.97 27.43
C PRO A 66 3.97 1.75 27.63
N SER A 67 3.41 0.63 28.10
CA SER A 67 4.09 -0.66 28.22
C SER A 67 4.17 -1.44 26.91
N PHE A 68 3.46 -1.02 25.88
CA PHE A 68 3.48 -1.68 24.58
C PHE A 68 4.33 -0.87 23.62
N LYS A 69 5.30 -1.55 23.00
CA LYS A 69 6.06 -0.96 21.91
C LYS A 69 5.16 -0.67 20.70
N ASN A 70 4.23 -1.58 20.41
CA ASN A 70 3.23 -1.39 19.37
C ASN A 70 2.10 -0.43 19.85
N PRO A 71 1.60 0.49 19.02
CA PRO A 71 0.55 1.43 19.41
C PRO A 71 -0.78 0.71 19.64
N CYS A 72 -1.08 0.41 20.92
CA CYS A 72 -2.25 -0.37 21.30
C CYS A 72 -3.06 0.31 22.41
N TRP A 73 -4.35 -0.02 22.51
CA TRP A 73 -5.26 0.39 23.58
C TRP A 73 -6.31 -0.71 23.81
N TYR A 74 -6.99 -0.64 24.96
CA TYR A 74 -8.14 -1.49 25.23
C TYR A 74 -9.45 -0.76 24.90
N GLU A 75 -10.40 -1.47 24.30
CA GLU A 75 -11.76 -0.97 24.08
C GLU A 75 -12.80 -2.01 24.53
N GLU A 76 -14.00 -1.53 24.90
CA GLU A 76 -15.12 -2.39 25.25
C GLU A 76 -15.66 -3.14 24.02
N ARG A 77 -15.94 -4.42 24.20
CA ARG A 77 -16.57 -5.30 23.22
C ARG A 77 -18.02 -4.86 23.05
N LYS A 78 -18.33 -4.19 21.94
CA LYS A 78 -19.71 -3.89 21.56
C LYS A 78 -20.40 -5.17 21.06
N ASN A 79 -21.50 -5.57 21.70
CA ASN A 79 -22.29 -6.77 21.38
C ASN A 79 -22.88 -6.82 19.96
N ASN A 80 -22.84 -5.71 19.20
CA ASN A 80 -23.40 -5.61 17.84
C ASN A 80 -22.35 -5.52 16.72
N HIS A 81 -21.05 -5.61 17.02
CA HIS A 81 -20.09 -5.81 15.94
C HIS A 81 -20.15 -7.28 15.54
N GLU A 82 -20.77 -7.59 14.40
CA GLU A 82 -20.42 -8.82 13.69
C GLU A 82 -18.92 -8.77 13.48
N LEU A 83 -18.19 -9.55 14.28
CA LEU A 83 -16.79 -9.82 14.00
C LEU A 83 -16.75 -10.30 12.56
N GLY A 84 -16.04 -9.57 11.70
CA GLY A 84 -15.80 -10.04 10.34
C GLY A 84 -15.33 -11.48 10.40
N LYS A 85 -15.78 -12.34 9.48
CA LYS A 85 -15.57 -13.81 9.49
C LYS A 85 -14.15 -14.26 9.87
N VAL A 86 -13.16 -13.41 9.61
CA VAL A 86 -11.75 -13.57 10.01
C VAL A 86 -11.55 -13.55 11.53
N ALA A 87 -12.12 -12.58 12.26
CA ALA A 87 -11.94 -12.44 13.70
C ALA A 87 -12.71 -13.52 14.49
N ALA A 88 -13.86 -13.99 13.98
CA ALA A 88 -14.62 -15.09 14.58
C ALA A 88 -13.88 -16.44 14.53
N TYR A 89 -13.05 -16.68 13.51
CA TYR A 89 -12.22 -17.88 13.39
C TYR A 89 -11.13 -17.97 14.46
N TYR A 90 -10.57 -16.83 14.90
CA TYR A 90 -9.45 -16.83 15.86
C TYR A 90 -9.89 -16.85 17.33
N ILE A 91 -11.06 -16.28 17.68
CA ILE A 91 -11.56 -16.29 19.07
C ILE A 91 -11.84 -17.71 19.59
N SER A 92 -12.14 -18.67 18.72
CA SER A 92 -12.33 -20.08 19.13
C SER A 92 -11.03 -20.77 19.57
N THR A 93 -9.86 -20.14 19.36
CA THR A 93 -8.54 -20.76 19.59
C THR A 93 -7.76 -20.18 20.78
N THR A 94 -8.15 -19.04 21.34
CA THR A 94 -7.45 -18.41 22.47
C THR A 94 -7.91 -19.01 23.81
N LYS A 95 -7.05 -19.77 24.48
CA LYS A 95 -7.30 -20.25 25.85
C LYS A 95 -7.14 -19.08 26.85
N PRO A 96 -7.97 -19.00 27.91
CA PRO A 96 -7.78 -18.02 28.97
C PRO A 96 -6.46 -18.29 29.69
N LEU A 97 -5.53 -17.34 29.61
CA LEU A 97 -4.29 -17.34 30.39
C LEU A 97 -4.63 -17.10 31.87
N LEU A 98 -4.64 -18.17 32.67
CA LEU A 98 -4.44 -18.09 34.11
C LEU A 98 -2.95 -17.89 34.36
N LEU A 99 -2.56 -16.93 35.21
CA LEU A 99 -1.45 -17.06 36.18
C LEU A 99 -1.31 -15.82 37.08
N SER A 100 -0.87 -16.08 38.31
CA SER A 100 -0.93 -15.24 39.50
C SER A 100 0.27 -14.29 39.70
N LYS A 101 0.03 -13.25 40.53
CA LYS A 101 0.94 -12.18 41.03
C LYS A 101 1.41 -11.08 40.08
N CYS A 102 1.00 -11.14 38.82
CA CYS A 102 0.88 -9.94 37.98
C CYS A 102 -0.61 -9.83 37.60
N HIS A 103 -1.39 -9.10 38.41
CA HIS A 103 -2.83 -8.96 38.20
C HIS A 103 -3.10 -7.79 37.25
N TYR A 104 -3.11 -8.04 35.94
CA TYR A 104 -3.92 -7.23 35.04
C TYR A 104 -5.35 -7.78 35.13
N LYS A 105 -6.23 -7.08 35.85
CA LYS A 105 -7.64 -7.49 35.92
C LYS A 105 -8.30 -7.08 34.60
N ARG A 106 -8.20 -7.95 33.60
CA ARG A 106 -8.98 -7.82 32.36
C ARG A 106 -10.45 -7.80 32.76
N GLN A 107 -11.12 -6.66 32.58
CA GLN A 107 -12.57 -6.64 32.60
C GLN A 107 -13.01 -7.53 31.43
N SER A 108 -13.90 -8.50 31.67
CA SER A 108 -14.23 -9.59 30.72
C SER A 108 -14.58 -9.10 29.31
N ASP A 109 -15.02 -7.85 29.23
CA ASP A 109 -15.57 -7.26 28.03
C ASP A 109 -14.56 -6.40 27.27
N MET A 110 -13.30 -6.26 27.73
CA MET A 110 -12.28 -5.48 27.04
C MET A 110 -11.48 -6.31 26.03
N ILE A 111 -11.25 -5.73 24.85
CA ILE A 111 -10.40 -6.29 23.78
C ILE A 111 -9.22 -5.37 23.48
N LEU A 112 -8.05 -5.95 23.24
CA LEU A 112 -6.87 -5.21 22.81
C LEU A 112 -7.02 -4.87 21.32
N ARG A 113 -6.78 -3.60 20.97
CA ARG A 113 -6.64 -3.12 19.61
C ARG A 113 -5.25 -2.55 19.41
N CYS A 114 -4.72 -2.75 18.22
CA CYS A 114 -3.37 -2.36 17.86
C CYS A 114 -3.35 -1.78 16.44
N LEU A 115 -2.67 -0.65 16.29
CA LEU A 115 -2.28 -0.06 15.00
C LEU A 115 -0.90 -0.59 14.59
N PRO A 116 -0.48 -0.43 13.32
CA PRO A 116 0.87 -0.84 12.92
C PRO A 116 1.92 0.05 13.61
N TYR A 117 2.98 -0.58 14.09
CA TYR A 117 4.18 0.13 14.56
C TYR A 117 4.98 0.73 13.41
N PHE A 118 5.06 0.01 12.29
CA PHE A 118 5.84 0.41 11.12
C PHE A 118 5.07 0.28 9.81
N PHE A 119 5.52 1.02 8.80
CA PHE A 119 5.02 0.94 7.44
C PHE A 119 6.14 0.54 6.48
N LEU A 120 5.93 -0.53 5.72
CA LEU A 120 6.75 -0.83 4.55
C LEU A 120 6.07 -0.27 3.30
N ILE A 121 6.53 0.92 2.92
CA ILE A 121 6.09 1.64 1.73
C ILE A 121 7.06 1.38 0.56
N GLY A 122 6.69 1.83 -0.64
CA GLY A 122 7.60 1.75 -1.78
C GLY A 122 6.86 1.58 -3.08
N GLN A 123 7.52 0.92 -4.03
CA GLN A 123 7.00 0.80 -5.39
C GLN A 123 6.84 -0.68 -5.77
N PRO A 124 5.82 -1.03 -6.58
CA PRO A 124 5.70 -2.39 -7.06
C PRO A 124 6.97 -2.77 -7.82
N LYS A 125 7.37 -4.04 -7.70
CA LYS A 125 8.57 -4.61 -8.34
C LYS A 125 9.92 -4.18 -7.72
N CYS A 126 9.90 -3.72 -6.47
CA CYS A 126 11.09 -3.39 -5.66
C CYS A 126 11.33 -4.39 -4.50
N ALA A 127 11.06 -5.70 -4.70
CA ALA A 127 11.24 -6.76 -3.68
C ALA A 127 10.48 -6.60 -2.33
N THR A 128 9.57 -5.64 -2.21
CA THR A 128 8.82 -5.31 -0.98
C THR A 128 8.09 -6.48 -0.32
N THR A 129 7.64 -7.49 -1.08
CA THR A 129 7.03 -8.70 -0.52
C THR A 129 8.07 -9.60 0.15
N ASP A 130 9.25 -9.72 -0.43
CA ASP A 130 10.34 -10.53 0.13
C ASP A 130 10.86 -9.88 1.41
N VAL A 131 11.13 -8.57 1.36
CA VAL A 131 11.56 -7.78 2.52
C VAL A 131 10.54 -7.88 3.66
N PHE A 132 9.25 -7.69 3.38
CA PHE A 132 8.20 -7.77 4.41
C PHE A 132 8.09 -9.16 5.03
N ARG A 133 8.20 -10.22 4.21
CA ARG A 133 8.22 -11.59 4.73
C ARG A 133 9.40 -11.80 5.67
N ARG A 134 10.61 -11.37 5.30
CA ARG A 134 11.80 -11.52 6.16
C ARG A 134 11.69 -10.68 7.44
N ILE A 135 11.04 -9.53 7.40
CA ILE A 135 10.72 -8.78 8.63
C ILE A 135 9.87 -9.64 9.58
N ASN A 136 8.82 -10.29 9.06
CA ASN A 136 7.93 -11.15 9.85
C ASN A 136 8.54 -12.49 10.30
N LEU A 137 9.75 -12.84 9.82
CA LEU A 137 10.50 -13.97 10.36
C LEU A 137 11.21 -13.63 11.68
N HIS A 138 11.32 -12.35 12.03
CA HIS A 138 11.87 -11.95 13.32
C HIS A 138 10.89 -12.37 14.44
N PRO A 139 11.34 -13.05 15.50
CA PRO A 139 10.46 -13.54 16.56
C PRO A 139 9.63 -12.45 17.23
N ASP A 140 10.20 -11.24 17.37
CA ASP A 140 9.51 -10.09 17.96
C ASP A 140 8.61 -9.30 16.98
N VAL A 141 8.34 -9.85 15.81
CA VAL A 141 7.35 -9.31 14.86
C VAL A 141 6.15 -10.26 14.79
N VAL A 142 4.96 -9.71 15.03
CA VAL A 142 3.69 -10.40 14.82
C VAL A 142 3.24 -10.16 13.38
N GLU A 143 3.28 -11.22 12.58
CA GLU A 143 2.84 -11.18 11.19
C GLU A 143 1.36 -10.77 11.09
N PRO A 144 1.03 -9.72 10.33
CA PRO A 144 -0.35 -9.34 10.10
C PRO A 144 -1.04 -10.34 9.16
N ILE A 145 -2.37 -10.41 9.23
CA ILE A 145 -3.19 -11.32 8.42
C ILE A 145 -2.99 -11.09 6.92
N VAL A 146 -2.78 -9.83 6.52
CA VAL A 146 -2.47 -9.45 5.15
C VAL A 146 -1.36 -8.41 5.13
N LYS A 147 -0.38 -8.61 4.23
CA LYS A 147 0.71 -7.65 4.02
C LYS A 147 0.20 -6.26 3.64
N GLY A 148 -0.72 -6.16 2.68
CA GLY A 148 -1.16 -4.90 2.07
C GLY A 148 -2.66 -4.65 2.28
N PRO A 149 -3.10 -4.14 3.45
CA PRO A 149 -4.49 -3.76 3.65
C PRO A 149 -4.95 -2.61 2.76
N HIS A 150 -4.04 -1.71 2.32
CA HIS A 150 -4.33 -0.55 1.47
C HIS A 150 -5.44 0.36 1.98
N TRP A 151 -5.60 0.41 3.31
CA TRP A 151 -6.69 1.12 3.96
C TRP A 151 -6.47 2.64 3.88
N TRP A 152 -5.26 3.12 4.20
CA TRP A 152 -4.90 4.54 4.14
C TRP A 152 -4.97 5.19 2.76
N THR A 153 -4.97 4.40 1.68
CA THR A 153 -4.94 4.92 0.31
C THR A 153 -6.24 4.75 -0.46
N ARG A 154 -6.82 3.54 -0.47
CA ARG A 154 -7.86 3.21 -1.47
C ARG A 154 -8.99 2.31 -0.99
N LYS A 155 -8.71 1.27 -0.19
CA LYS A 155 -9.76 0.30 0.21
C LYS A 155 -10.75 0.88 1.21
N ARG A 156 -10.33 1.87 2.01
CA ARG A 156 -11.23 2.63 2.90
C ARG A 156 -12.44 3.18 2.15
N TYR A 157 -12.25 3.66 0.93
CA TYR A 157 -13.28 4.36 0.14
C TYR A 157 -14.19 3.42 -0.68
N GLY A 158 -13.93 2.10 -0.68
CA GLY A 158 -14.76 1.14 -1.39
C GLY A 158 -14.46 1.03 -2.90
N PRO A 159 -15.49 0.88 -3.75
CA PRO A 159 -15.30 0.68 -5.18
C PRO A 159 -14.50 1.81 -5.85
N PRO A 160 -13.66 1.50 -6.86
CA PRO A 160 -13.45 0.19 -7.48
C PRO A 160 -12.43 -0.70 -6.74
N TYR A 161 -11.86 -0.25 -5.61
CA TYR A 161 -10.74 -0.92 -4.96
C TYR A 161 -11.15 -1.99 -3.94
N ALA A 162 -12.38 -1.91 -3.44
CA ALA A 162 -13.05 -2.92 -2.63
C ALA A 162 -14.54 -2.97 -3.02
N SER A 163 -15.23 -4.08 -2.75
CA SER A 163 -16.68 -4.18 -3.04
C SER A 163 -17.51 -3.20 -2.20
N ARG A 164 -17.02 -2.82 -1.03
CA ARG A 164 -17.57 -1.80 -0.13
C ARG A 164 -16.44 -1.08 0.60
N PRO A 165 -16.70 0.12 1.16
CA PRO A 165 -15.79 0.76 2.13
C PRO A 165 -15.34 -0.20 3.22
N VAL A 166 -14.03 -0.23 3.50
CA VAL A 166 -13.43 -1.02 4.59
C VAL A 166 -13.36 -0.14 5.84
N THR A 167 -13.98 -0.59 6.92
CA THR A 167 -14.06 0.17 8.17
C THR A 167 -12.72 0.21 8.91
N PHE A 168 -12.58 1.13 9.88
CA PHE A 168 -11.39 1.19 10.72
C PHE A 168 -11.23 -0.05 11.61
N SER A 169 -12.32 -0.60 12.15
CA SER A 169 -12.25 -1.85 12.93
C SER A 169 -11.71 -3.01 12.10
N GLU A 170 -12.17 -3.16 10.85
CA GLU A 170 -11.66 -4.20 9.95
C GLU A 170 -10.17 -4.00 9.60
N TYR A 171 -9.71 -2.74 9.56
CA TYR A 171 -8.29 -2.44 9.43
C TYR A 171 -7.49 -2.86 10.67
N LEU A 172 -8.00 -2.60 11.87
CA LEU A 172 -7.36 -3.01 13.14
C LEU A 172 -7.27 -4.53 13.28
N ASP A 173 -8.28 -5.27 12.81
CA ASP A 173 -8.30 -6.74 12.86
C ASP A 173 -7.12 -7.37 12.07
N VAL A 174 -6.55 -6.68 11.10
CA VAL A 174 -5.40 -7.15 10.30
C VAL A 174 -4.17 -7.40 11.16
N PHE A 175 -4.02 -6.69 12.27
CA PHE A 175 -2.78 -6.62 13.06
C PHE A 175 -2.68 -7.65 14.18
N ASN A 176 -3.63 -8.58 14.28
CA ASN A 176 -3.60 -9.72 15.20
C ASN A 176 -3.21 -9.33 16.64
N ALA A 177 -3.91 -8.33 17.18
CA ALA A 177 -3.71 -7.84 18.54
C ALA A 177 -3.72 -8.95 19.62
N PRO A 178 -4.54 -10.02 19.54
CA PRO A 178 -4.46 -11.12 20.50
C PRO A 178 -3.08 -11.78 20.58
N LYS A 179 -2.41 -12.00 19.43
CA LYS A 179 -1.06 -12.57 19.41
C LYS A 179 0.00 -11.62 19.96
N ILE A 180 -0.22 -10.30 19.83
CA ILE A 180 0.60 -9.31 20.55
C ILE A 180 0.36 -9.49 22.05
N GLU A 181 -0.89 -9.50 22.51
CA GLU A 181 -1.26 -9.62 23.93
C GLU A 181 -0.67 -10.85 24.63
N GLU A 182 -0.70 -12.02 23.99
CA GLU A 182 -0.17 -13.29 24.52
C GLU A 182 1.31 -13.22 24.93
N ASN A 183 2.07 -12.29 24.34
CA ASN A 183 3.51 -12.14 24.57
C ASN A 183 3.86 -11.11 25.65
N THR A 184 2.88 -10.62 26.40
CA THR A 184 3.10 -9.62 27.45
C THR A 184 3.91 -10.22 28.59
N ARG A 185 5.07 -9.61 28.89
CA ARG A 185 5.97 -10.04 29.95
C ARG A 185 5.73 -9.20 31.20
N CYS A 186 5.80 -9.84 32.36
CA CYS A 186 5.79 -9.15 33.65
C CYS A 186 7.20 -9.15 34.24
N ASP A 187 7.76 -7.97 34.46
CA ASP A 187 8.87 -7.82 35.37
C ASP A 187 8.33 -7.93 36.80
N LYS A 188 8.65 -9.03 37.48
CA LYS A 188 8.20 -9.31 38.85
C LYS A 188 8.87 -8.43 39.90
N THR A 189 10.00 -7.79 39.57
CA THR A 189 10.75 -6.91 40.48
C THR A 189 10.25 -5.47 40.41
N LEU A 190 9.95 -4.99 39.20
CA LEU A 190 9.39 -3.65 38.97
C LEU A 190 7.86 -3.65 38.96
N HIS A 191 7.22 -4.82 39.08
CA HIS A 191 5.78 -5.03 38.92
C HIS A 191 5.23 -4.37 37.64
N ARG A 192 6.03 -4.38 36.56
CA ARG A 192 5.73 -3.66 35.32
C ARG A 192 5.54 -4.63 34.17
N TRP A 193 4.46 -4.41 33.43
CA TRP A 193 4.22 -5.12 32.18
C TRP A 193 4.99 -4.46 31.04
N SER A 194 5.52 -5.27 30.12
CA SER A 194 6.08 -4.80 28.86
C SER A 194 5.71 -5.74 27.72
N ASN A 195 5.54 -5.17 26.54
CA ASN A 195 5.33 -5.91 25.32
C ASN A 195 6.18 -5.31 24.21
N GLU A 196 7.22 -6.05 23.83
CA GLU A 196 8.19 -5.63 22.82
C GLU A 196 7.81 -6.07 21.39
N LYS A 197 6.71 -6.83 21.24
CA LYS A 197 6.26 -7.29 19.93
C LYS A 197 5.73 -6.11 19.13
N ILE A 198 6.01 -6.11 17.84
CA ILE A 198 5.50 -5.12 16.88
C ILE A 198 4.78 -5.80 15.72
N THR A 199 3.93 -5.06 15.03
CA THR A 199 3.37 -5.47 13.72
C THR A 199 3.41 -4.28 12.76
N GLY A 200 3.17 -4.51 11.47
CA GLY A 200 3.34 -3.46 10.47
C GLY A 200 2.44 -3.57 9.26
N ASP A 201 2.30 -2.46 8.55
CA ASP A 201 1.51 -2.36 7.32
C ASP A 201 2.45 -2.34 6.11
N GLY A 202 2.34 -3.34 5.25
CA GLY A 202 3.15 -3.50 4.04
C GLY A 202 2.48 -3.00 2.76
N SER A 203 1.53 -2.07 2.85
CA SER A 203 0.87 -1.42 1.72
C SER A 203 1.83 -0.51 0.96
N THR A 204 2.56 -1.07 0.01
CA THR A 204 3.59 -0.32 -0.73
C THR A 204 3.06 0.96 -1.38
N SER A 205 1.84 0.91 -1.93
CA SER A 205 1.18 2.04 -2.57
C SER A 205 0.97 3.25 -1.66
N THR A 206 1.08 3.10 -0.35
CA THR A 206 1.01 4.21 0.61
C THR A 206 2.03 5.30 0.31
N LEU A 207 3.17 4.98 -0.32
CA LEU A 207 4.13 6.00 -0.77
C LEU A 207 3.53 7.03 -1.76
N TRP A 208 2.70 6.59 -2.71
CA TRP A 208 2.35 7.38 -3.91
C TRP A 208 0.85 7.47 -4.22
N ASP A 209 0.02 6.53 -3.76
CA ASP A 209 -1.42 6.45 -4.08
C ASP A 209 -2.25 7.26 -3.08
N SER A 210 -2.02 8.57 -3.02
CA SER A 210 -2.70 9.48 -2.07
C SER A 210 -4.00 10.10 -2.59
N SER A 211 -4.32 9.93 -3.87
CA SER A 211 -5.39 10.68 -4.53
C SER A 211 -6.77 10.55 -3.86
N PRO A 212 -7.30 9.34 -3.54
CA PRO A 212 -8.59 9.22 -2.88
C PRO A 212 -8.61 9.91 -1.51
N THR A 213 -7.53 9.78 -0.74
CA THR A 213 -7.36 10.41 0.57
C THR A 213 -7.31 11.93 0.47
N MET A 214 -6.57 12.45 -0.49
CA MET A 214 -6.51 13.88 -0.77
C MET A 214 -7.88 14.43 -1.16
N SER A 215 -8.59 13.79 -2.10
CA SER A 215 -9.93 14.21 -2.51
C SER A 215 -10.93 14.21 -1.35
N TYR A 216 -10.87 13.18 -0.49
CA TYR A 216 -11.70 13.08 0.70
C TYR A 216 -11.47 14.26 1.65
N LEU A 217 -10.21 14.56 1.97
CA LEU A 217 -9.85 15.65 2.86
C LEU A 217 -10.19 17.02 2.27
N TYR A 218 -9.94 17.23 0.97
CA TYR A 218 -10.35 18.46 0.29
C TYR A 218 -11.86 18.71 0.42
N LYS A 219 -12.67 17.66 0.25
CA LYS A 219 -14.12 17.76 0.41
C LYS A 219 -14.49 18.20 1.83
N ILE A 220 -13.90 17.59 2.86
CA ILE A 220 -14.14 17.98 4.26
C ILE A 220 -13.77 19.46 4.49
N MET A 221 -12.62 19.88 3.97
CA MET A 221 -12.11 21.23 4.19
C MET A 221 -12.90 22.30 3.43
N SER A 222 -13.46 21.96 2.27
CA SER A 222 -14.26 22.86 1.42
C SER A 222 -15.74 22.89 1.78
N SER A 223 -16.26 21.85 2.44
CA SER A 223 -17.57 21.91 3.10
C SER A 223 -17.42 22.68 4.40
N ASP A 224 -17.91 23.92 4.46
CA ASP A 224 -17.94 24.91 5.57
C ASP A 224 -18.11 24.34 7.00
N THR A 225 -17.14 23.56 7.47
CA THR A 225 -17.07 23.01 8.82
C THR A 225 -15.92 23.71 9.53
N GLN A 226 -16.16 24.97 9.90
CA GLN A 226 -15.22 25.86 10.62
C GLN A 226 -14.57 25.22 11.87
N SER A 227 -15.16 24.14 12.40
CA SER A 227 -14.64 23.36 13.55
C SER A 227 -13.48 22.42 13.19
N ILE A 228 -13.43 21.89 11.96
CA ILE A 228 -12.47 20.83 11.57
C ILE A 228 -11.19 21.46 10.99
N SER A 229 -11.33 22.53 10.21
CA SER A 229 -10.18 23.27 9.64
C SER A 229 -9.26 23.78 10.76
N GLY A 230 -9.82 24.43 11.78
CA GLY A 230 -9.06 25.00 12.90
C GLY A 230 -8.17 23.98 13.64
N LYS A 231 -8.67 22.77 13.91
CA LYS A 231 -7.93 21.72 14.66
C LYS A 231 -6.88 20.99 13.82
N LEU A 232 -7.12 20.80 12.53
CA LEU A 232 -6.07 20.28 11.64
C LEU A 232 -4.96 21.33 11.58
N PHE A 233 -5.26 22.55 11.14
CA PHE A 233 -4.24 23.59 10.90
C PHE A 233 -3.42 23.95 12.15
N SER A 234 -4.05 24.01 13.34
CA SER A 234 -3.34 24.28 14.59
C SER A 234 -2.29 23.22 14.94
N ARG A 235 -2.51 21.97 14.52
CA ARG A 235 -1.61 20.84 14.78
C ARG A 235 -0.49 20.71 13.72
N TRP A 236 -0.66 21.38 12.58
CA TRP A 236 0.27 21.33 11.44
C TRP A 236 1.17 22.55 11.29
N HIS A 237 1.07 23.58 12.15
CA HIS A 237 1.76 24.88 11.97
C HIS A 237 1.59 25.50 10.56
N ILE A 238 0.51 25.15 9.85
CA ILE A 238 0.20 25.72 8.55
C ILE A 238 -0.69 26.95 8.81
N SER A 239 -0.16 28.14 8.57
CA SER A 239 -0.90 29.39 8.64
C SER A 239 -2.14 29.33 7.72
N HIS A 240 -3.31 29.74 8.23
CA HIS A 240 -4.53 29.92 7.42
C HIS A 240 -4.28 30.75 6.14
N SER A 241 -3.32 31.68 6.19
CA SER A 241 -2.95 32.54 5.05
C SER A 241 -2.36 31.80 3.86
N VAL A 242 -1.85 30.57 4.04
CA VAL A 242 -1.29 29.74 2.96
C VAL A 242 -2.40 29.09 2.14
N PHE A 243 -3.52 28.75 2.78
CA PHE A 243 -4.67 28.14 2.12
C PHE A 243 -5.41 29.16 1.23
N GLU A 244 -5.67 30.36 1.76
CA GLU A 244 -6.34 31.44 1.01
C GLU A 244 -5.54 31.91 -0.20
N LYS A 245 -4.20 31.93 -0.13
CA LYS A 245 -3.35 32.34 -1.27
C LYS A 245 -3.31 31.31 -2.41
N THR A 246 -3.65 30.05 -2.14
CA THR A 246 -3.68 28.98 -3.17
C THR A 246 -5.07 28.74 -3.76
N SER A 247 -6.13 29.24 -3.12
CA SER A 247 -7.50 29.18 -3.64
C SER A 247 -7.92 30.59 -4.05
N GLY A 248 -7.94 30.89 -5.36
CA GLY A 248 -8.49 32.14 -5.88
C GLY A 248 -10.01 32.24 -5.66
N TYR A 249 -10.45 32.45 -4.42
CA TYR A 249 -11.85 32.63 -4.06
C TYR A 249 -12.13 34.11 -3.76
N VAL A 250 -13.01 34.68 -4.58
CA VAL A 250 -13.65 35.98 -4.39
C VAL A 250 -14.55 35.87 -3.15
N GLY A 251 -14.24 36.67 -2.13
CA GLY A 251 -15.02 36.73 -0.91
C GLY A 251 -16.43 37.29 -1.15
N MET A 252 -17.43 36.68 -0.51
CA MET A 252 -18.70 37.33 -0.25
C MET A 252 -18.86 37.57 1.25
N ASN A 253 -19.14 38.84 1.56
CA ASN A 253 -19.24 39.41 2.90
C ASN A 253 -20.32 38.76 3.79
N THR A 254 -19.99 38.77 5.07
CA THR A 254 -20.71 38.33 6.27
C THR A 254 -22.13 38.88 6.45
N ARG A 255 -23.01 38.08 7.08
CA ARG A 255 -23.86 38.54 8.19
C ARG A 255 -23.96 37.47 9.27
N HIS A 256 -23.63 37.86 10.51
CA HIS A 256 -23.82 37.11 11.73
C HIS A 256 -25.31 36.84 12.01
N ASP A 257 -25.65 35.60 12.37
CA ASP A 257 -26.89 35.26 13.08
C ASP A 257 -26.54 34.48 14.37
N PRO A 258 -26.83 35.02 15.56
CA PRO A 258 -26.48 34.39 16.84
C PRO A 258 -27.58 33.45 17.32
N LYS A 259 -27.71 32.26 16.73
CA LYS A 259 -28.48 31.13 17.31
C LYS A 259 -27.82 29.77 17.06
N SER A 260 -26.65 29.58 17.67
CA SER A 260 -25.98 28.29 17.81
C SER A 260 -26.63 27.43 18.90
N LYS A 261 -27.77 26.76 18.60
CA LYS A 261 -28.30 25.65 19.42
C LYS A 261 -29.07 24.65 18.55
N ASN A 262 -28.33 23.73 17.93
CA ASN A 262 -28.72 22.35 17.52
C ASN A 262 -27.80 21.90 16.38
N VAL A 263 -26.64 21.30 16.70
CA VAL A 263 -25.62 20.90 15.70
C VAL A 263 -25.52 19.39 15.50
N ILE A 264 -26.42 18.58 16.05
CA ILE A 264 -26.41 17.13 15.82
C ILE A 264 -27.82 16.68 15.43
N GLN A 265 -28.22 16.88 14.17
CA GLN A 265 -29.30 16.08 13.61
C GLN A 265 -29.42 15.99 12.08
N ASN A 266 -28.62 16.70 11.28
CA ASN A 266 -28.75 16.64 9.81
C ASN A 266 -27.41 16.41 9.08
N LEU A 267 -26.74 15.29 9.35
CA LEU A 267 -25.74 14.74 8.42
C LEU A 267 -26.48 13.89 7.38
N GLN A 268 -27.15 14.53 6.43
CA GLN A 268 -27.77 13.86 5.30
C GLN A 268 -26.70 13.32 4.33
N GLU A 269 -26.94 12.09 3.87
CA GLU A 269 -26.27 11.29 2.85
C GLU A 269 -25.09 11.93 2.08
N VAL A 270 -23.87 11.55 2.43
CA VAL A 270 -22.73 11.76 1.52
C VAL A 270 -22.75 10.65 0.47
N LYS A 271 -23.46 10.87 -0.64
CA LYS A 271 -23.37 10.02 -1.83
C LYS A 271 -21.96 10.13 -2.42
N TYR A 272 -21.25 9.00 -2.45
CA TYR A 272 -19.95 8.86 -3.11
C TYR A 272 -20.17 8.85 -4.64
N LEU A 273 -20.21 10.04 -5.25
CA LEU A 273 -20.23 10.17 -6.71
C LEU A 273 -18.93 9.63 -7.30
N GLN A 274 -19.07 8.70 -8.25
CA GLN A 274 -18.04 7.79 -8.74
C GLN A 274 -17.11 8.39 -9.81
N TYR A 275 -17.22 9.68 -10.12
CA TYR A 275 -16.35 10.35 -11.08
C TYR A 275 -16.27 11.83 -10.67
N TYR A 276 -15.14 12.24 -10.08
CA TYR A 276 -14.86 13.67 -9.89
C TYR A 276 -13.81 14.08 -10.92
N GLN A 277 -14.26 14.81 -11.95
CA GLN A 277 -13.37 15.64 -12.75
C GLN A 277 -12.89 16.79 -11.85
N TYR A 278 -11.59 16.78 -11.55
CA TYR A 278 -10.93 17.88 -10.86
C TYR A 278 -10.86 19.06 -11.84
N LYS A 279 -11.15 20.29 -11.37
CA LYS A 279 -10.61 21.49 -12.04
C LYS A 279 -9.10 21.47 -11.81
N ASP A 280 -8.34 21.55 -12.89
CA ASP A 280 -6.97 21.02 -13.05
C ASP A 280 -5.84 21.52 -12.12
N GLU A 281 -6.06 22.25 -11.03
CA GLU A 281 -4.97 23.11 -10.51
C GLU A 281 -4.42 22.85 -9.10
N VAL A 282 -4.93 21.93 -8.28
CA VAL A 282 -4.42 21.81 -6.89
C VAL A 282 -4.14 20.37 -6.46
N VAL A 283 -2.87 19.93 -6.57
CA VAL A 283 -2.39 18.84 -5.71
C VAL A 283 -2.19 19.41 -4.32
N LEU A 284 -3.06 18.98 -3.39
CA LEU A 284 -3.11 19.47 -2.03
C LEU A 284 -1.72 19.43 -1.36
N PRO A 285 -1.45 20.39 -0.45
CA PRO A 285 -0.17 20.45 0.25
C PRO A 285 0.04 19.28 1.22
N PHE A 286 -1.03 18.53 1.54
CA PHE A 286 -0.98 17.35 2.38
C PHE A 286 -1.21 16.06 1.56
N THR A 287 -0.65 14.97 2.05
CA THR A 287 -0.74 13.62 1.46
C THR A 287 -1.21 12.62 2.53
N VAL A 288 -1.28 11.34 2.16
CA VAL A 288 -1.54 10.27 3.14
C VAL A 288 -0.50 10.22 4.27
N ALA A 289 0.75 10.67 4.03
CA ALA A 289 1.77 10.74 5.05
C ALA A 289 1.34 11.66 6.21
N ASN A 290 0.70 12.80 5.89
CA ASN A 290 0.16 13.70 6.90
C ASN A 290 -0.92 13.00 7.75
N VAL A 291 -1.84 12.29 7.11
CA VAL A 291 -2.90 11.57 7.83
C VAL A 291 -2.30 10.54 8.78
N ILE A 292 -1.35 9.73 8.30
CA ILE A 292 -0.69 8.73 9.13
C ILE A 292 0.04 9.40 10.30
N HIS A 293 0.83 10.45 10.07
CA HIS A 293 1.58 11.12 11.13
C HIS A 293 0.68 11.77 12.19
N SER A 294 -0.50 12.27 11.82
CA SER A 294 -1.45 12.82 12.82
C SER A 294 -1.96 11.78 13.82
N VAL A 295 -1.94 10.50 13.44
CA VAL A 295 -2.42 9.37 14.23
C VAL A 295 -1.27 8.60 14.87
N LEU A 296 -0.19 8.40 14.12
CA LEU A 296 0.98 7.60 14.46
C LEU A 296 2.26 8.41 14.22
N PRO A 297 2.50 9.50 14.99
CA PRO A 297 3.63 10.39 14.77
C PRO A 297 4.99 9.68 14.95
N ASN A 298 5.03 8.63 15.76
CA ASN A 298 6.24 7.86 16.09
C ASN A 298 6.47 6.64 15.18
N SER A 299 5.70 6.47 14.10
CA SER A 299 5.86 5.31 13.21
C SER A 299 7.25 5.25 12.58
N ARG A 300 7.74 4.02 12.40
CA ARG A 300 8.94 3.73 11.60
C ARG A 300 8.54 3.42 10.15
N ILE A 301 9.25 3.99 9.19
CA ILE A 301 8.92 3.91 7.77
C ILE A 301 10.09 3.26 7.04
N ILE A 302 9.80 2.22 6.27
CA ILE A 302 10.76 1.55 5.41
C ILE A 302 10.31 1.75 3.97
N ALA A 303 11.09 2.45 3.16
CA ALA A 303 10.81 2.68 1.75
C ALA A 303 11.74 1.84 0.88
N VAL A 304 11.20 0.87 0.13
CA VAL A 304 12.02 0.05 -0.79
C VAL A 304 11.87 0.54 -2.22
N ILE A 305 13.01 0.90 -2.83
CA ILE A 305 13.13 1.41 -4.20
C ILE A 305 14.14 0.59 -5.00
N ARG A 306 14.18 0.81 -6.31
CA ARG A 306 14.94 -0.01 -7.27
C ARG A 306 15.41 0.90 -8.41
N GLU A 307 16.43 0.52 -9.15
CA GLU A 307 16.76 1.16 -10.43
C GLU A 307 15.49 1.32 -11.31
N PRO A 308 15.09 2.56 -11.65
CA PRO A 308 13.74 2.86 -12.12
C PRO A 308 13.43 2.33 -13.53
N VAL A 309 14.43 2.21 -14.41
CA VAL A 309 14.26 1.70 -15.79
C VAL A 309 13.89 0.21 -15.75
N SER A 310 14.69 -0.59 -15.08
CA SER A 310 14.46 -2.03 -14.92
C SER A 310 13.24 -2.33 -14.06
N ARG A 311 12.89 -1.45 -13.10
CA ARG A 311 11.62 -1.51 -12.36
C ARG A 311 10.43 -1.30 -13.29
N LEU A 312 10.47 -0.29 -14.17
CA LEU A 312 9.39 0.02 -15.10
C LEU A 312 9.13 -1.16 -16.03
N TYR A 313 10.17 -1.74 -16.62
CA TYR A 313 10.02 -2.92 -17.47
C TYR A 313 9.50 -4.13 -16.69
N SER A 314 9.97 -4.34 -15.46
CA SER A 314 9.42 -5.38 -14.60
C SER A 314 7.94 -5.17 -14.27
N SER A 315 7.50 -3.92 -14.14
CA SER A 315 6.09 -3.57 -13.96
C SER A 315 5.28 -3.86 -15.21
N TYR A 316 5.79 -3.50 -16.40
CA TYR A 316 5.15 -3.81 -17.66
C TYR A 316 4.92 -5.33 -17.82
N LEU A 317 5.95 -6.15 -17.62
CA LEU A 317 5.85 -7.61 -17.71
C LEU A 317 4.82 -8.20 -16.72
N PHE A 318 4.70 -7.60 -15.53
CA PHE A 318 3.80 -8.09 -14.49
C PHE A 318 2.34 -7.71 -14.74
N PHE A 319 2.07 -6.46 -15.12
CA PHE A 319 0.72 -5.91 -15.14
C PHE A 319 0.05 -5.84 -16.52
N THR A 320 0.81 -5.99 -17.60
CA THR A 320 0.25 -6.02 -18.96
C THR A 320 -0.32 -7.41 -19.28
N LYS A 321 -1.47 -7.44 -19.99
CA LYS A 321 -2.09 -8.68 -20.47
C LYS A 321 -1.12 -9.45 -21.36
N LYS A 322 -1.08 -10.78 -21.22
CA LYS A 322 -0.10 -11.65 -21.92
C LYS A 322 -0.12 -11.46 -23.44
N THR A 323 -1.30 -11.24 -24.03
CA THR A 323 -1.50 -11.04 -25.47
C THR A 323 -0.91 -9.74 -26.02
N SER A 324 -0.53 -8.80 -25.15
CA SER A 324 0.01 -7.49 -25.54
C SER A 324 1.46 -7.30 -25.06
N LEU A 325 2.12 -8.37 -24.62
CA LEU A 325 3.50 -8.33 -24.15
C LEU A 325 4.48 -8.46 -25.31
N SER A 326 5.16 -7.37 -25.65
CA SER A 326 6.34 -7.40 -26.51
C SER A 326 7.27 -6.22 -26.21
N PRO A 327 8.59 -6.33 -26.47
CA PRO A 327 9.51 -5.21 -26.35
C PRO A 327 9.12 -4.00 -27.20
N GLU A 328 8.56 -4.21 -28.39
CA GLU A 328 8.12 -3.14 -29.31
C GLU A 328 6.88 -2.40 -28.78
N THR A 329 5.95 -3.14 -28.17
CA THR A 329 4.78 -2.55 -27.52
C THR A 329 5.21 -1.75 -26.29
N PHE A 330 6.17 -2.25 -25.53
CA PHE A 330 6.76 -1.50 -24.42
C PHE A 330 7.41 -0.20 -24.90
N ASP A 331 8.23 -0.25 -25.96
CA ASP A 331 8.90 0.93 -26.54
C ASP A 331 7.93 2.01 -26.99
N ARG A 332 6.86 1.62 -27.71
CA ARG A 332 5.79 2.53 -28.13
C ARG A 332 5.10 3.17 -26.92
N ASN A 333 4.74 2.37 -25.92
CA ASN A 333 4.06 2.87 -24.73
C ASN A 333 4.96 3.79 -23.89
N VAL A 334 6.28 3.53 -23.85
CA VAL A 334 7.27 4.39 -23.20
C VAL A 334 7.30 5.77 -23.86
N LYS A 335 7.47 5.81 -25.19
CA LYS A 335 7.52 7.07 -25.96
C LYS A 335 6.22 7.89 -25.78
N ASP A 336 5.07 7.25 -25.93
CA ASP A 336 3.76 7.88 -25.69
C ASP A 336 3.61 8.39 -24.24
N SER A 337 4.03 7.60 -23.25
CA SER A 337 3.93 7.99 -21.84
C SER A 337 4.86 9.15 -21.48
N ILE A 338 6.06 9.21 -22.06
CA ILE A 338 6.99 10.33 -21.88
C ILE A 338 6.40 11.60 -22.52
N GLN A 339 5.82 11.50 -23.73
CA GLN A 339 5.18 12.65 -24.37
C GLN A 339 4.04 13.22 -23.51
N LYS A 340 3.13 12.36 -23.02
CA LYS A 340 2.04 12.76 -22.12
C LYS A 340 2.55 13.37 -20.82
N TRP A 341 3.65 12.86 -20.27
CA TRP A 341 4.29 13.43 -19.08
C TRP A 341 4.85 14.83 -19.37
N GLN A 342 5.53 15.01 -20.50
CA GLN A 342 6.07 16.30 -20.93
C GLN A 342 4.94 17.32 -21.18
N ASP A 343 3.84 16.90 -21.81
CA ASP A 343 2.70 17.77 -22.05
C ASP A 343 2.06 18.26 -20.73
N CYS A 344 2.01 17.40 -19.71
CA CYS A 344 1.58 17.80 -18.36
C CYS A 344 2.57 18.77 -17.71
N THR A 345 3.86 18.46 -17.75
CA THR A 345 4.91 19.25 -17.06
C THR A 345 5.20 20.60 -17.71
N ARG A 346 4.76 20.82 -18.96
CA ARG A 346 4.72 22.16 -19.58
C ARG A 346 3.72 23.10 -18.91
N GLN A 347 2.65 22.56 -18.31
CA GLN A 347 1.55 23.34 -17.74
C GLN A 347 1.57 23.30 -16.21
N TYR A 348 2.04 22.20 -15.63
CA TYR A 348 1.96 21.93 -14.20
C TYR A 348 3.30 21.48 -13.63
N SER A 349 3.46 21.57 -12.31
CA SER A 349 4.64 21.03 -11.65
C SER A 349 4.75 19.50 -11.78
N ASP A 350 5.97 18.97 -11.72
CA ASP A 350 6.23 17.53 -11.71
C ASP A 350 5.46 16.80 -10.61
N ARG A 351 5.37 17.41 -9.42
CA ARG A 351 4.57 16.89 -8.30
C ARG A 351 3.08 16.83 -8.68
N THR A 352 2.56 17.87 -9.33
CA THR A 352 1.17 17.90 -9.81
C THR A 352 0.91 16.74 -10.77
N CYS A 353 1.77 16.56 -11.76
CA CYS A 353 1.68 15.47 -12.74
C CYS A 353 1.83 14.08 -12.09
N ALA A 354 2.73 13.94 -11.10
CA ALA A 354 2.97 12.68 -10.39
C ALA A 354 1.73 12.16 -9.65
N TYR A 355 0.94 13.04 -9.05
CA TYR A 355 -0.28 12.69 -8.30
C TYR A 355 -1.57 12.75 -9.13
N ASN A 356 -1.52 13.23 -10.37
CA ASN A 356 -2.69 13.34 -11.24
C ASN A 356 -3.18 11.94 -11.68
N LYS A 357 -4.31 11.49 -11.12
CA LYS A 357 -4.83 10.14 -11.39
C LYS A 357 -5.29 9.95 -12.84
N THR A 358 -5.80 11.01 -13.47
CA THR A 358 -6.22 11.00 -14.88
C THR A 358 -5.00 10.75 -15.78
N LEU A 359 -3.90 11.46 -15.55
CA LEU A 359 -2.64 11.21 -16.25
C LEU A 359 -2.14 9.80 -15.95
N GLN A 360 -2.03 9.41 -14.68
CA GLN A 360 -1.56 8.06 -14.30
C GLN A 360 -2.31 6.93 -15.02
N ASN A 361 -3.63 7.07 -15.18
CA ASN A 361 -4.48 6.09 -15.84
C ASN A 361 -4.38 6.13 -17.38
N SER A 362 -3.94 7.25 -17.98
CA SER A 362 -3.80 7.40 -19.44
C SER A 362 -2.44 6.96 -19.98
N LEU A 363 -1.44 6.76 -19.11
CA LEU A 363 -0.11 6.28 -19.49
C LEU A 363 -0.13 4.79 -19.86
N GLY A 364 0.53 4.43 -20.96
CA GLY A 364 0.72 3.03 -21.39
C GLY A 364 1.70 2.24 -20.52
N VAL A 365 2.48 2.92 -19.68
CA VAL A 365 3.37 2.34 -18.66
C VAL A 365 3.32 3.17 -17.36
N ARG A 366 3.62 2.55 -16.22
CA ARG A 366 3.61 3.23 -14.91
C ARG A 366 4.89 4.03 -14.66
N LEU A 367 5.13 5.06 -15.47
CA LEU A 367 6.31 5.92 -15.47
C LEU A 367 6.50 6.63 -14.13
N HIS A 368 5.44 7.30 -13.65
CA HIS A 368 5.42 8.05 -12.39
C HIS A 368 5.95 7.25 -11.19
N ASN A 369 5.72 5.93 -11.13
CA ASN A 369 6.20 5.08 -10.03
C ASN A 369 7.73 4.96 -9.91
N GLY A 370 8.51 5.42 -10.90
CA GLY A 370 9.97 5.53 -10.81
C GLY A 370 10.46 6.89 -10.31
N LEU A 371 9.58 7.89 -10.15
CA LEU A 371 9.93 9.25 -9.76
C LEU A 371 9.99 9.38 -8.23
N TYR A 372 10.92 8.66 -7.60
CA TYR A 372 10.92 8.46 -6.14
C TYR A 372 11.10 9.76 -5.35
N SER A 373 11.92 10.69 -5.85
CA SER A 373 12.21 11.95 -5.14
C SER A 373 10.95 12.77 -4.90
N LEU A 374 10.00 12.79 -5.85
CA LEU A 374 8.74 13.51 -5.74
C LEU A 374 7.91 13.02 -4.55
N PHE A 375 7.80 11.71 -4.37
CA PHE A 375 7.01 11.12 -3.30
C PHE A 375 7.76 11.14 -1.96
N LEU A 376 9.04 10.77 -1.95
CA LEU A 376 9.83 10.71 -0.70
C LEU A 376 10.00 12.09 -0.07
N ARG A 377 10.07 13.16 -0.86
CA ARG A 377 10.10 14.53 -0.35
C ARG A 377 8.87 14.86 0.48
N ASP A 378 7.69 14.40 0.10
CA ASP A 378 6.46 14.62 0.88
C ASP A 378 6.46 13.83 2.19
N TRP A 379 7.09 12.66 2.22
CA TRP A 379 7.27 11.90 3.46
C TRP A 379 8.29 12.54 4.39
N LEU A 380 9.42 13.01 3.87
CA LEU A 380 10.48 13.67 4.63
C LEU A 380 10.08 15.06 5.18
N LYS A 381 9.07 15.71 4.60
CA LYS A 381 8.46 16.92 5.17
C LYS A 381 7.63 16.63 6.43
N VAL A 382 7.19 15.39 6.61
CA VAL A 382 6.21 15.00 7.63
C VAL A 382 6.87 14.20 8.75
N PHE A 383 7.67 13.19 8.40
CA PHE A 383 8.37 12.34 9.36
C PHE A 383 9.83 12.77 9.47
N HIS A 384 10.41 12.66 10.67
CA HIS A 384 11.83 12.92 10.84
C HIS A 384 12.65 11.93 10.00
N LYS A 385 13.79 12.37 9.46
CA LYS A 385 14.65 11.52 8.60
C LYS A 385 15.03 10.19 9.28
N ASP A 386 15.24 10.18 10.59
CA ASP A 386 15.61 8.97 11.36
C ASP A 386 14.45 7.96 11.50
N GLN A 387 13.22 8.39 11.20
CA GLN A 387 12.06 7.51 11.10
C GLN A 387 11.91 6.88 9.72
N ILE A 388 12.68 7.30 8.72
CA ILE A 388 12.60 6.78 7.35
C ILE A 388 13.89 6.06 6.97
N LEU A 389 13.82 4.75 6.81
CA LEU A 389 14.87 3.94 6.20
C LEU A 389 14.56 3.73 4.71
N VAL A 390 15.41 4.25 3.82
CA VAL A 390 15.32 4.01 2.38
C VAL A 390 16.25 2.86 1.99
N LEU A 391 15.70 1.84 1.33
CA LEU A 391 16.41 0.65 0.88
C LEU A 391 16.49 0.61 -0.64
N ARG A 392 17.70 0.41 -1.14
CA ARG A 392 17.96 0.11 -2.55
C ARG A 392 17.87 -1.40 -2.77
N MET A 393 16.99 -1.85 -3.68
CA MET A 393 16.77 -3.26 -3.94
C MET A 393 18.04 -3.98 -4.44
N GLU A 394 18.89 -3.27 -5.17
CA GLU A 394 20.18 -3.78 -5.62
C GLU A 394 21.08 -4.17 -4.44
N ASP A 395 21.19 -3.31 -3.42
CA ASP A 395 21.95 -3.57 -2.19
C ASP A 395 21.34 -4.72 -1.40
N TYR A 396 20.00 -4.74 -1.28
CA TYR A 396 19.28 -5.81 -0.62
C TYR A 396 19.59 -7.18 -1.24
N HIS A 397 19.63 -7.26 -2.58
CA HIS A 397 19.95 -8.51 -3.26
C HIS A 397 21.44 -8.87 -3.17
N GLN A 398 22.33 -7.88 -3.08
CA GLN A 398 23.76 -8.12 -2.94
C GLN A 398 24.10 -8.63 -1.54
N ASN A 399 23.49 -8.08 -0.49
CA ASN A 399 23.70 -8.51 0.90
C ASN A 399 22.40 -8.47 1.71
N VAL A 400 21.62 -9.57 1.62
CA VAL A 400 20.35 -9.72 2.33
C VAL A 400 20.55 -9.66 3.84
N ALA A 401 21.55 -10.35 4.38
CA ALA A 401 21.78 -10.46 5.82
C ALA A 401 22.02 -9.08 6.45
N GLU A 402 22.96 -8.32 5.91
CA GLU A 402 23.27 -6.96 6.39
C GLU A 402 22.07 -6.02 6.24
N THR A 403 21.37 -6.09 5.11
CA THR A 403 20.20 -5.24 4.89
C THR A 403 19.08 -5.54 5.89
N ILE A 404 18.80 -6.82 6.17
CA ILE A 404 17.79 -7.22 7.14
C ILE A 404 18.19 -6.81 8.57
N ILE A 405 19.46 -6.93 8.95
CA ILE A 405 19.96 -6.43 10.24
C ILE A 405 19.75 -4.91 10.36
N SER A 406 20.01 -4.15 9.29
CA SER A 406 19.75 -2.69 9.28
C SER A 406 18.27 -2.36 9.49
N ILE A 407 17.36 -3.17 8.94
CA ILE A 407 15.92 -3.02 9.14
C ILE A 407 15.54 -3.30 10.60
N TYR A 408 16.05 -4.39 11.19
CA TYR A 408 15.76 -4.72 12.59
C TYR A 408 16.25 -3.63 13.53
N ARG A 409 17.45 -3.08 13.28
CA ARG A 409 17.97 -1.92 14.03
C ARG A 409 17.06 -0.71 13.89
N HIS A 410 16.60 -0.39 12.68
CA HIS A 410 15.67 0.71 12.44
C HIS A 410 14.32 0.53 13.15
N LEU A 411 13.82 -0.70 13.23
CA LEU A 411 12.61 -1.06 13.97
C LEU A 411 12.85 -1.18 15.49
N GLY A 412 14.08 -0.96 15.96
CA GLY A 412 14.49 -1.10 17.36
C GLY A 412 14.30 -2.51 17.91
N LEU A 413 14.37 -3.54 17.06
CA LEU A 413 14.27 -4.94 17.46
C LEU A 413 15.60 -5.41 18.05
N ARG A 414 15.54 -6.43 18.90
CA ARG A 414 16.74 -7.08 19.43
C ARG A 414 17.54 -7.75 18.30
N ALA A 415 18.81 -8.05 18.57
CA ALA A 415 19.57 -8.93 17.71
C ALA A 415 18.95 -10.35 17.68
N LEU A 416 19.09 -11.01 16.54
CA LEU A 416 18.74 -12.42 16.36
C LEU A 416 19.81 -13.31 17.00
N THR A 417 19.43 -14.52 17.41
CA THR A 417 20.41 -15.59 17.65
C THR A 417 20.93 -16.14 16.32
N GLU A 418 22.03 -16.91 16.35
CA GLU A 418 22.59 -17.52 15.14
C GLU A 418 21.58 -18.42 14.41
N GLU A 419 20.75 -19.15 15.15
CA GLU A 419 19.70 -20.02 14.59
C GLU A 419 18.59 -19.20 13.93
N GLU A 420 18.13 -18.14 14.59
CA GLU A 420 17.10 -17.25 14.05
C GLU A 420 17.62 -16.55 12.78
N GLU A 421 18.89 -16.10 12.77
CA GLU A 421 19.52 -15.50 11.61
C GLU A 421 19.63 -16.49 10.43
N LYS A 422 20.01 -17.74 10.69
CA LYS A 422 20.03 -18.79 9.65
C LYS A 422 18.66 -18.98 9.02
N VAL A 423 17.59 -19.02 9.82
CA VAL A 423 16.21 -19.14 9.31
C VAL A 423 15.85 -17.96 8.41
N VAL A 424 16.18 -16.74 8.83
CA VAL A 424 15.88 -15.53 8.05
C VAL A 424 16.66 -15.50 6.74
N ASN A 425 17.95 -15.85 6.76
CA ASN A 425 18.84 -15.77 5.60
C ASN A 425 18.56 -16.88 4.58
N MET A 426 18.28 -18.10 5.04
CA MET A 426 17.97 -19.25 4.17
C MET A 426 16.55 -19.21 3.57
N ALA A 427 15.71 -18.25 3.99
CA ALA A 427 14.36 -18.13 3.44
C ALA A 427 14.37 -17.94 1.91
N PRO A 428 13.53 -18.69 1.16
CA PRO A 428 13.54 -18.63 -0.29
C PRO A 428 13.03 -17.27 -0.79
N VAL A 429 13.71 -16.72 -1.80
CA VAL A 429 13.32 -15.45 -2.44
C VAL A 429 11.98 -15.60 -3.16
N LEU A 430 11.04 -14.71 -2.84
CA LEU A 430 9.70 -14.69 -3.44
C LEU A 430 9.61 -13.88 -4.74
N ASN A 431 8.52 -14.12 -5.50
CA ASN A 431 8.09 -13.31 -6.65
C ASN A 431 9.12 -13.17 -7.78
N LYS A 432 9.85 -14.25 -8.09
CA LYS A 432 10.72 -14.34 -9.27
C LYS A 432 9.89 -14.11 -10.54
N ASN A 433 10.40 -13.29 -11.46
CA ASN A 433 9.67 -12.95 -12.68
C ASN A 433 9.80 -14.06 -13.74
N TRP A 434 8.84 -14.99 -13.75
CA TRP A 434 8.80 -16.14 -14.66
C TRP A 434 8.58 -15.78 -16.13
N LYS A 435 8.10 -14.57 -16.46
CA LYS A 435 7.84 -14.14 -17.85
C LYS A 435 9.06 -13.57 -18.54
N LYS A 436 10.06 -13.11 -17.79
CA LYS A 436 11.26 -12.45 -18.34
C LYS A 436 12.03 -13.34 -19.33
N PRO A 437 12.23 -14.65 -19.08
CA PRO A 437 12.94 -15.51 -20.02
C PRO A 437 12.23 -15.67 -21.37
N THR A 438 10.90 -15.62 -21.40
CA THR A 438 10.11 -15.86 -22.62
C THR A 438 9.96 -14.61 -23.49
N ILE A 439 9.83 -13.42 -22.88
CA ILE A 439 9.59 -12.16 -23.62
C ILE A 439 10.91 -11.50 -24.05
N GLY A 440 11.99 -11.71 -23.31
CA GLY A 440 13.28 -11.10 -23.59
C GLY A 440 13.50 -9.73 -22.93
N LYS A 441 14.64 -9.10 -23.28
CA LYS A 441 15.04 -7.77 -22.80
C LYS A 441 14.21 -6.68 -23.48
N MET A 442 14.17 -5.48 -22.87
CA MET A 442 13.59 -4.32 -23.54
C MET A 442 14.50 -3.88 -24.70
N LEU A 443 13.97 -3.11 -25.64
CA LEU A 443 14.78 -2.54 -26.73
C LEU A 443 15.77 -1.50 -26.17
N GLU A 444 16.95 -1.42 -26.79
CA GLU A 444 17.98 -0.42 -26.42
C GLU A 444 17.47 1.02 -26.52
N SER A 445 16.59 1.30 -27.49
CA SER A 445 15.91 2.59 -27.62
C SER A 445 15.11 2.95 -26.38
N SER A 446 14.38 1.97 -25.81
CA SER A 446 13.61 2.15 -24.58
C SER A 446 14.52 2.35 -23.39
N GLU A 447 15.59 1.56 -23.27
CA GLU A 447 16.54 1.69 -22.17
C GLU A 447 17.20 3.07 -22.16
N LYS A 448 17.71 3.52 -23.32
CA LYS A 448 18.36 4.82 -23.47
C LYS A 448 17.43 5.98 -23.13
N ILE A 449 16.23 6.02 -23.71
CA ILE A 449 15.29 7.13 -23.47
C ILE A 449 14.81 7.17 -22.01
N LEU A 450 14.66 6.01 -21.37
CA LEU A 450 14.25 5.94 -19.97
C LEU A 450 15.38 6.35 -19.01
N LYS A 451 16.64 5.97 -19.28
CA LYS A 451 17.79 6.44 -18.51
C LYS A 451 17.87 7.96 -18.54
N GLU A 452 17.79 8.57 -19.73
CA GLU A 452 17.78 10.04 -19.87
C GLU A 452 16.56 10.68 -19.17
N PHE A 453 15.38 10.09 -19.29
CA PHE A 453 14.18 10.58 -18.62
C PHE A 453 14.30 10.57 -17.08
N TYR A 454 14.80 9.50 -16.48
CA TYR A 454 14.91 9.38 -15.02
C TYR A 454 16.12 10.09 -14.43
N LYS A 455 17.17 10.36 -15.21
CA LYS A 455 18.42 10.99 -14.78
C LYS A 455 18.25 12.23 -13.89
N PRO A 456 17.45 13.26 -14.25
CA PRO A 456 17.26 14.42 -13.38
C PRO A 456 16.58 14.07 -12.05
N TYR A 457 15.64 13.12 -12.06
CA TYR A 457 14.93 12.67 -10.85
C TYR A 457 15.80 11.81 -9.95
N ASN A 458 16.69 11.01 -10.52
CA ASN A 458 17.65 10.19 -9.78
C ASN A 458 18.71 11.07 -9.10
N ARG A 459 19.19 12.12 -9.78
CA ARG A 459 20.05 13.15 -9.18
C ARG A 459 19.37 13.87 -8.04
N ASP A 460 18.12 14.32 -8.25
CA ASP A 460 17.32 14.94 -7.19
C ASP A 460 17.10 13.99 -5.99
N LEU A 461 16.93 12.69 -6.24
CA LEU A 461 16.83 11.68 -5.19
C LEU A 461 18.16 11.50 -4.43
N ALA A 462 19.28 11.41 -5.14
CA ALA A 462 20.61 11.30 -4.55
C ALA A 462 20.93 12.52 -3.68
N ASP A 463 20.59 13.72 -4.15
CA ASP A 463 20.72 14.96 -3.38
C ASP A 463 19.80 15.02 -2.17
N LEU A 464 18.57 14.51 -2.30
CA LEU A 464 17.59 14.44 -1.22
C LEU A 464 18.05 13.48 -0.10
N LEU A 465 18.66 12.34 -0.48
CA LEU A 465 19.12 11.31 0.45
C LEU A 465 20.59 11.45 0.87
N LYS A 466 21.32 12.38 0.25
CA LYS A 466 22.77 12.58 0.41
C LYS A 466 23.57 11.31 0.15
N ASP A 467 23.20 10.59 -0.92
CA ASP A 467 23.81 9.32 -1.30
C ASP A 467 23.78 9.15 -2.83
N SER A 468 24.95 9.26 -3.45
CA SER A 468 25.13 9.17 -4.91
C SER A 468 24.79 7.81 -5.50
N ARG A 469 24.68 6.76 -4.68
CA ARG A 469 24.26 5.43 -5.14
C ARG A 469 22.83 5.41 -5.69
N TYR A 470 22.02 6.42 -5.37
CA TYR A 470 20.69 6.62 -5.96
C TYR A 470 20.71 7.28 -7.34
N GLU A 471 21.87 7.53 -7.94
CA GLU A 471 21.98 7.80 -9.38
C GLU A 471 22.03 6.50 -10.21
N TRP A 472 22.31 5.36 -9.56
CA TRP A 472 22.45 4.02 -10.17
C TRP A 472 23.57 3.88 -11.22
N GLU A 473 24.55 4.79 -11.23
CA GLU A 473 25.72 4.71 -12.11
C GLU A 473 26.51 3.41 -11.93
N ASP A 474 26.59 2.87 -10.71
CA ASP A 474 27.22 1.58 -10.40
C ASP A 474 26.53 0.38 -11.07
N ILE A 475 25.23 0.50 -11.37
CA ILE A 475 24.47 -0.51 -12.10
C ILE A 475 24.66 -0.34 -13.61
N TYR A 476 24.71 0.90 -14.09
CA TYR A 476 24.87 1.20 -15.50
C TYR A 476 26.26 0.78 -16.00
N LEU A 477 27.32 1.11 -15.27
CA LEU A 477 28.70 0.72 -15.62
C LEU A 477 28.89 -0.81 -15.67
N LYS A 478 28.40 -1.54 -14.66
CA LYS A 478 28.46 -3.02 -14.65
C LYS A 478 27.77 -3.64 -15.86
N SER A 479 26.67 -3.04 -16.32
CA SER A 479 25.96 -3.55 -17.50
C SER A 479 26.75 -3.34 -18.79
N GLU A 480 27.49 -2.24 -18.89
CA GLU A 480 28.34 -1.92 -20.03
C GLU A 480 29.57 -2.82 -20.09
N GLU A 481 30.23 -3.06 -18.95
CA GLU A 481 31.36 -4.01 -18.84
C GLU A 481 30.95 -5.44 -19.24
N LEU A 482 29.79 -5.90 -18.76
CA LEU A 482 29.27 -7.22 -19.12
C LEU A 482 28.98 -7.31 -20.63
N ASN A 483 28.35 -6.28 -21.22
CA ASN A 483 28.08 -6.27 -22.65
C ASN A 483 29.38 -6.21 -23.48
N ALA A 484 30.38 -5.43 -23.07
CA ALA A 484 31.69 -5.36 -23.73
C ALA A 484 32.41 -6.73 -23.70
N SER A 485 32.37 -7.42 -22.56
CA SER A 485 32.99 -8.76 -22.40
C SER A 485 32.33 -9.84 -23.28
N HIS A 486 31.01 -9.76 -23.50
CA HIS A 486 30.29 -10.67 -24.39
C HIS A 486 30.58 -10.39 -25.87
N LEU A 487 30.77 -9.12 -26.25
CA LEU A 487 31.16 -8.75 -27.62
C LEU A 487 32.59 -9.21 -27.94
N THR A 488 33.52 -9.09 -26.98
CA THR A 488 34.87 -9.64 -27.17
C THR A 488 34.86 -11.16 -27.27
N ALA A 489 34.08 -11.87 -26.45
CA ALA A 489 33.97 -13.33 -26.51
C ALA A 489 33.32 -13.85 -27.81
N SER A 490 32.37 -13.10 -28.39
CA SER A 490 31.74 -13.45 -29.68
C SER A 490 32.61 -13.15 -30.90
N SER A 491 33.68 -12.36 -30.76
CA SER A 491 34.63 -12.05 -31.84
C SER A 491 35.77 -13.06 -31.97
N TYR A 492 35.86 -14.03 -31.04
CA TYR A 492 36.84 -15.12 -31.04
C TYR A 492 36.20 -16.51 -31.28
N ALA A 493 34.95 -16.57 -31.76
CA ALA A 493 34.22 -17.82 -32.02
C ALA A 493 33.97 -18.02 -33.52
#